data_AF-A0A356I9V4-F1
#
_entry.id   AF-A0A356I9V4-F1
#
_cell.length_a   1.000
_cell.length_b   1.000
_cell.length_c   1.000
_cell.angle_alpha   90.00
_cell.angle_beta   90.00
_cell.angle_gamma   90.00
#
_symmetry.space_group_name_H-M   'P 1'
#
loop_
_entity.id
_entity.type
_entity.pdbx_description
1 polymer ?
#
loop_
_entity_poly.entity_id
_entity_poly.type
_entity_poly.pdbx_seq_one_letter_code
_entity_poly.pdbx_strand_id
1 'polypeptide(L)'
;MVKANTGYKLFETFVGAGGSHIGFMKENFVSVYVNDFVDECLKTLSYNNPNLALEGTFLDNTSIIEIDPRALRKELGCEKGEIDVLFGGVVCKGFSLAGEKSPNDERNYFYHKQLELIGEFEPKISIIENVVGILSAKVLSRTVPMEVKDT
;
A
#
# COMPACT_ATOMS: atom_id res chain seq x y z
N MET A 1 5.86 16.93 23.28
CA MET A 1 4.69 17.37 22.49
C MET A 1 4.75 16.68 21.15
N VAL A 2 3.66 16.05 20.73
CA VAL A 2 3.51 15.56 19.35
C VAL A 2 3.52 16.77 18.42
N LYS A 3 4.25 16.70 17.32
CA LYS A 3 4.32 17.72 16.28
C LYS A 3 3.99 17.08 14.94
N ALA A 4 3.37 17.85 14.05
CA ALA A 4 3.23 17.43 12.65
C ALA A 4 4.59 17.47 11.96
N ASN A 5 4.83 16.50 11.09
CA ASN A 5 5.94 16.57 10.15
C ASN A 5 5.65 17.59 9.05
N THR A 6 6.70 18.05 8.36
CA THR A 6 6.59 19.10 7.32
C THR A 6 7.44 18.87 6.09
N GLY A 7 8.09 17.70 5.98
CA GLY A 7 8.95 17.35 4.85
C GLY A 7 8.18 16.78 3.66
N TYR A 8 8.69 15.67 3.12
CA TYR A 8 8.19 15.06 1.89
C TYR A 8 6.86 14.34 2.08
N LYS A 9 5.99 14.40 1.06
CA LYS A 9 4.65 13.79 1.06
C LYS A 9 4.73 12.29 0.81
N LEU A 10 4.17 11.53 1.75
CA LEU A 10 4.10 10.09 1.74
C LEU A 10 2.68 9.60 1.47
N PHE A 11 2.56 8.63 0.57
CA PHE A 11 1.35 7.87 0.30
C PHE A 11 1.65 6.39 0.55
N GLU A 12 0.94 5.76 1.48
CA GLU A 12 1.17 4.36 1.86
C GLU A 12 -0.06 3.47 1.62
N THR A 13 0.17 2.30 1.07
CA THR A 13 -0.83 1.22 0.91
C THR A 13 -0.33 -0.04 1.61
N PHE A 14 -1.25 -0.87 2.12
CA PHE A 14 -0.88 -2.06 2.90
C PHE A 14 0.00 -1.68 4.11
N VAL A 15 -0.37 -0.60 4.81
CA VAL A 15 0.48 -0.02 5.87
C VAL A 15 0.60 -0.94 7.09
N GLY A 16 -0.33 -1.89 7.26
CA GLY A 16 -0.42 -2.76 8.41
C GLY A 16 -0.43 -1.96 9.71
N ALA A 17 0.28 -2.45 10.73
CA ALA A 17 0.41 -1.74 12.00
C ALA A 17 1.36 -0.53 11.98
N GLY A 18 1.96 -0.18 10.82
CA GLY A 18 2.83 1.00 10.67
C GLY A 18 4.32 0.79 10.82
N GLY A 19 4.85 -0.41 10.54
CA GLY A 19 6.28 -0.70 10.65
C GLY A 19 7.16 0.20 9.77
N SER A 20 6.87 0.25 8.45
CA SER A 20 7.53 1.17 7.50
C SER A 20 7.26 2.64 7.85
N HIS A 21 6.00 2.93 8.18
CA HIS A 21 5.49 4.25 8.48
C HIS A 21 6.34 4.96 9.55
N ILE A 22 6.66 4.27 10.65
CA ILE A 22 7.51 4.81 11.73
C ILE A 22 8.88 5.27 11.20
N GLY A 23 9.45 4.56 10.21
CA GLY A 23 10.70 4.95 9.56
C GLY A 23 10.57 6.28 8.82
N PHE A 24 9.55 6.42 7.97
CA PHE A 24 9.29 7.67 7.26
C PHE A 24 9.00 8.85 8.20
N MET A 25 8.21 8.62 9.26
CA MET A 25 7.89 9.67 10.21
C MET A 25 9.11 10.19 10.96
N LYS A 26 10.10 9.33 11.24
CA LYS A 26 11.39 9.73 11.85
C LYS A 26 12.23 10.61 10.92
N GLU A 27 12.08 10.45 9.61
CA GLU A 27 12.77 11.24 8.59
C GLU A 27 11.94 12.46 8.13
N ASN A 28 10.97 12.91 8.96
CA ASN A 28 10.15 14.11 8.76
C ASN A 28 9.23 14.07 7.52
N PHE A 29 8.83 12.89 7.05
CA PHE A 29 7.82 12.77 6.00
C PHE A 29 6.43 13.10 6.54
N VAL A 30 5.61 13.73 5.70
CA VAL A 30 4.20 14.04 5.98
C VAL A 30 3.33 12.97 5.38
N SER A 31 2.53 12.30 6.20
CA SER A 31 1.62 11.27 5.72
C SER A 31 0.35 11.90 5.14
N VAL A 32 0.16 11.78 3.83
CA VAL A 32 -1.03 12.30 3.14
C VAL A 32 -2.15 11.25 3.17
N TYR A 33 -1.79 9.99 2.96
CA TYR A 33 -2.73 8.89 2.83
C TYR A 33 -2.11 7.59 3.34
N VAL A 34 -2.91 6.81 4.06
CA VAL A 34 -2.57 5.44 4.46
C VAL A 34 -3.76 4.52 4.21
N ASN A 35 -3.49 3.31 3.72
CA ASN A 35 -4.50 2.29 3.50
C ASN A 35 -4.14 0.94 4.12
N ASP A 36 -5.10 0.37 4.84
CA ASP A 36 -5.14 -1.04 5.19
C ASP A 36 -6.59 -1.46 5.45
N PHE A 37 -7.02 -2.57 4.86
CA PHE A 37 -8.40 -3.05 5.03
C PHE A 37 -8.67 -3.66 6.41
N VAL A 38 -7.61 -3.96 7.19
CA VAL A 38 -7.73 -4.47 8.55
C VAL A 38 -7.85 -3.29 9.52
N ASP A 39 -9.05 -3.10 10.05
CA ASP A 39 -9.38 -1.99 10.95
C ASP A 39 -8.47 -1.95 12.21
N GLU A 40 -8.09 -3.10 12.75
CA GLU A 40 -7.15 -3.20 13.88
C GLU A 40 -5.75 -2.66 13.54
N CYS A 41 -5.32 -2.82 12.29
CA CYS A 41 -4.05 -2.28 11.81
C CYS A 41 -4.08 -0.75 11.81
N LEU A 42 -5.14 -0.12 11.26
CA LEU A 42 -5.28 1.34 11.26
C LEU A 42 -5.46 1.93 12.66
N LYS A 43 -6.18 1.22 13.54
CA LYS A 43 -6.28 1.58 14.97
C LYS A 43 -4.92 1.55 15.66
N THR A 44 -4.13 0.51 15.40
CA THR A 44 -2.76 0.37 15.96
C THR A 44 -1.83 1.45 15.41
N LEU A 45 -1.90 1.72 14.10
CA LEU A 45 -1.15 2.78 13.46
C LEU A 45 -1.46 4.14 14.11
N SER A 46 -2.74 4.48 14.23
CA SER A 46 -3.20 5.76 14.79
C SER A 46 -2.84 5.93 16.26
N TYR A 47 -2.94 4.86 17.06
CA TYR A 47 -2.54 4.87 18.47
C TYR A 47 -1.06 5.19 18.65
N ASN A 48 -0.20 4.62 17.80
CA ASN A 48 1.25 4.80 17.89
C ASN A 48 1.77 6.05 17.16
N ASN A 49 0.98 6.64 16.25
CA ASN A 49 1.36 7.79 15.42
C ASN A 49 0.30 8.90 15.54
N PRO A 50 0.16 9.55 16.71
CA PRO A 50 -0.85 10.60 16.92
C PRO A 50 -0.64 11.85 16.06
N ASN A 51 0.52 12.01 15.39
CA ASN A 51 0.79 13.08 14.43
C ASN A 51 -0.07 12.97 13.17
N LEU A 52 -0.56 11.78 12.81
CA LEU A 52 -1.46 11.57 11.66
C LEU A 52 -2.69 12.48 11.70
N ALA A 53 -3.27 12.66 12.90
CA ALA A 53 -4.41 13.55 13.09
C ALA A 53 -4.04 15.04 12.90
N LEU A 54 -2.81 15.44 13.23
CA LEU A 54 -2.31 16.81 13.05
C LEU A 54 -1.95 17.09 11.59
N GLU A 55 -1.52 16.07 10.85
CA GLU A 55 -1.17 16.13 9.44
C GLU A 55 -2.41 16.08 8.53
N GLY A 56 -3.58 15.74 9.09
CA GLY A 56 -4.80 15.55 8.31
C GLY A 56 -4.70 14.33 7.40
N THR A 57 -3.95 13.30 7.80
CA THR A 57 -3.78 12.07 7.01
C THR A 57 -5.13 11.41 6.76
N PHE A 58 -5.37 11.04 5.51
CA PHE A 58 -6.53 10.24 5.15
C PHE A 58 -6.31 8.77 5.52
N LEU A 59 -7.13 8.24 6.43
CA LEU A 59 -7.12 6.84 6.85
C LEU A 59 -8.17 6.06 6.04
N ASP A 60 -7.73 5.17 5.16
CA ASP A 60 -8.61 4.42 4.27
C ASP A 60 -8.65 2.93 4.63
N ASN A 61 -9.80 2.45 5.10
CA ASN A 61 -10.01 1.03 5.42
C ASN A 61 -10.63 0.23 4.27
N THR A 62 -10.70 0.80 3.07
CA THR A 62 -11.23 0.14 1.88
C THR A 62 -10.28 -0.95 1.40
N SER A 63 -10.83 -2.04 0.87
CA SER A 63 -10.03 -3.03 0.18
C SER A 63 -9.35 -2.38 -1.02
N ILE A 64 -8.02 -2.53 -1.14
CA ILE A 64 -7.23 -1.90 -2.20
C ILE A 64 -7.82 -2.13 -3.61
N ILE A 65 -8.36 -3.31 -3.88
CA ILE A 65 -8.92 -3.68 -5.19
C ILE A 65 -10.18 -2.88 -5.55
N GLU A 66 -10.87 -2.32 -4.55
CA GLU A 66 -12.08 -1.51 -4.72
C GLU A 66 -11.76 -0.02 -4.88
N ILE A 67 -10.50 0.38 -4.65
CA ILE A 67 -10.07 1.76 -4.79
C ILE A 67 -10.03 2.15 -6.27
N ASP A 68 -10.74 3.24 -6.61
CA ASP A 68 -10.59 3.97 -7.86
C ASP A 68 -9.50 5.04 -7.69
N PRO A 69 -8.34 4.91 -8.35
CA PRO A 69 -7.23 5.85 -8.19
C PRO A 69 -7.60 7.30 -8.51
N ARG A 70 -8.45 7.54 -9.50
CA ARG A 70 -8.81 8.89 -9.96
C ARG A 70 -9.79 9.53 -8.99
N ALA A 71 -10.77 8.78 -8.51
CA ALA A 71 -11.69 9.24 -7.48
C ALA A 71 -10.92 9.58 -6.19
N LEU A 72 -10.02 8.70 -5.76
CA LEU A 72 -9.18 8.92 -4.58
C LEU A 72 -8.31 10.17 -4.74
N ARG A 73 -7.61 10.32 -5.87
CA ARG A 73 -6.78 11.51 -6.09
C ARG A 73 -7.59 12.82 -6.02
N LYS A 74 -8.80 12.80 -6.59
CA LYS A 74 -9.73 13.94 -6.52
C LYS A 74 -10.19 14.21 -5.08
N GLU A 75 -10.48 13.17 -4.31
CA GLU A 75 -10.88 13.28 -2.89
C GLU A 75 -9.75 13.85 -2.03
N LEU A 76 -8.52 13.40 -2.25
CA LEU A 76 -7.33 13.95 -1.59
C LEU A 76 -6.97 15.36 -2.04
N GLY A 77 -7.59 15.89 -3.10
CA GLY A 77 -7.29 17.20 -3.67
C GLY A 77 -5.84 17.31 -4.17
N CYS A 78 -5.28 16.19 -4.64
CA CYS A 78 -3.86 16.08 -4.98
C CYS A 78 -3.66 16.17 -6.51
N GLU A 79 -2.67 16.95 -6.94
CA GLU A 79 -2.24 16.99 -8.32
C GLU A 79 -1.25 15.85 -8.63
N LYS A 80 -1.17 15.48 -9.90
CA LYS A 80 -0.16 14.51 -10.35
C LYS A 80 1.25 15.04 -10.09
N GLY A 81 2.16 14.20 -9.61
CA GLY A 81 3.53 14.59 -9.28
C GLY A 81 3.70 15.27 -7.92
N GLU A 82 2.62 15.47 -7.17
CA GLU A 82 2.66 16.13 -5.86
C GLU A 82 3.10 15.17 -4.73
N ILE A 83 2.87 13.87 -4.88
CA ILE A 83 3.35 12.85 -3.95
C ILE A 83 4.85 12.62 -4.17
N ASP A 84 5.65 12.74 -3.12
CA ASP A 84 7.10 12.50 -3.21
C ASP A 84 7.41 11.01 -3.20
N VAL A 85 6.79 10.26 -2.28
CA VAL A 85 7.00 8.81 -2.13
C VAL A 85 5.66 8.09 -2.06
N LEU A 86 5.51 7.08 -2.91
CA LEU A 86 4.43 6.11 -2.82
C LEU A 86 5.01 4.75 -2.42
N PHE A 87 4.69 4.28 -1.22
CA PHE A 87 5.19 3.03 -0.66
C PHE A 87 4.07 1.99 -0.53
N GLY A 88 4.34 0.73 -0.86
CA GLY A 88 3.41 -0.37 -0.66
C GLY A 88 4.08 -1.67 -0.23
N GLY A 89 3.68 -2.20 0.94
CA GLY A 89 4.07 -3.53 1.42
C GLY A 89 3.11 -4.60 0.88
N VAL A 90 3.18 -4.88 -0.42
CA VAL A 90 2.13 -5.65 -1.12
C VAL A 90 2.06 -7.09 -0.59
N VAL A 91 0.84 -7.53 -0.27
CA VAL A 91 0.58 -8.87 0.23
C VAL A 91 0.90 -9.92 -0.83
N CYS A 92 1.76 -10.88 -0.50
CA CYS A 92 2.09 -12.00 -1.38
C CYS A 92 1.98 -13.36 -0.68
N LYS A 93 0.79 -13.99 -0.80
CA LYS A 93 0.58 -15.36 -0.31
C LYS A 93 1.26 -16.40 -1.22
N GLY A 94 1.35 -16.16 -2.53
CA GLY A 94 1.97 -17.12 -3.47
C GLY A 94 3.46 -17.39 -3.25
N PHE A 95 4.17 -16.58 -2.44
CA PHE A 95 5.63 -16.56 -2.39
C PHE A 95 6.25 -16.85 -1.01
N SER A 96 5.44 -17.22 -0.01
CA SER A 96 5.96 -17.59 1.30
C SER A 96 6.68 -18.94 1.26
N LEU A 97 7.87 -19.00 1.87
CA LEU A 97 8.60 -20.25 2.15
C LEU A 97 7.88 -21.11 3.22
N ALA A 98 7.00 -20.49 4.02
CA ALA A 98 6.18 -21.13 5.04
C ALA A 98 4.71 -21.04 4.63
N GLY A 99 4.19 -22.06 3.95
CA GLY A 99 2.78 -22.16 3.55
C GLY A 99 2.56 -22.82 2.18
N GLU A 100 1.30 -23.09 1.86
CA GLU A 100 0.88 -23.63 0.56
C GLU A 100 1.04 -22.56 -0.53
N LYS A 101 1.91 -22.84 -1.51
CA LYS A 101 2.12 -21.96 -2.66
C LYS A 101 0.94 -22.12 -3.61
N SER A 102 0.06 -21.12 -3.66
CA SER A 102 -0.98 -21.05 -4.68
C SER A 102 -0.64 -20.00 -5.74
N PRO A 103 -0.22 -20.42 -6.95
CA PRO A 103 -0.04 -19.52 -8.10
C PRO A 103 -1.32 -18.77 -8.49
N ASN A 104 -2.48 -19.25 -8.02
CA ASN A 104 -3.81 -18.77 -8.37
C ASN A 104 -4.45 -17.86 -7.31
N ASP A 105 -3.76 -17.61 -6.20
CA ASP A 105 -4.22 -16.68 -5.18
C ASP A 105 -4.40 -15.28 -5.79
N GLU A 106 -5.60 -14.71 -5.65
CA GLU A 106 -5.94 -13.40 -6.21
C GLU A 106 -5.04 -12.27 -5.71
N ARG A 107 -4.47 -12.43 -4.51
CA ARG A 107 -3.52 -11.47 -3.93
C ARG A 107 -2.24 -11.34 -4.73
N ASN A 108 -1.89 -12.35 -5.53
CA ASN A 108 -0.73 -12.28 -6.43
C ASN A 108 -0.88 -11.17 -7.48
N TYR A 109 -2.06 -10.57 -7.65
CA TYR A 109 -2.28 -9.46 -8.57
C TYR A 109 -2.54 -8.13 -7.88
N PHE A 110 -2.45 -8.03 -6.55
CA PHE A 110 -2.71 -6.77 -5.83
C PHE A 110 -1.69 -5.69 -6.19
N TYR A 111 -0.47 -6.07 -6.57
CA TYR A 111 0.51 -5.12 -7.09
C TYR A 111 0.04 -4.39 -8.36
N HIS A 112 -0.90 -4.95 -9.14
CA HIS A 112 -1.48 -4.24 -10.29
C HIS A 112 -2.20 -2.97 -9.87
N LYS A 113 -2.94 -3.02 -8.75
CA LYS A 113 -3.59 -1.83 -8.21
C LYS A 113 -2.56 -0.80 -7.73
N GLN A 114 -1.44 -1.26 -7.17
CA GLN A 114 -0.31 -0.39 -6.85
C GLN A 114 0.20 0.36 -8.09
N LEU A 115 0.35 -0.34 -9.21
CA LEU A 115 0.79 0.25 -10.48
C LEU A 115 -0.25 1.24 -11.04
N GLU A 116 -1.55 0.95 -10.90
CA GLU A 116 -2.62 1.89 -11.26
C GLU A 116 -2.54 3.19 -10.43
N LEU A 117 -2.34 3.08 -9.11
CA LEU A 117 -2.14 4.23 -8.23
C LEU A 117 -0.89 5.02 -8.61
N ILE A 118 0.23 4.34 -8.88
CA ILE A 118 1.46 4.99 -9.35
C ILE A 118 1.20 5.75 -10.67
N GLY A 119 0.48 5.15 -11.62
CA GLY A 119 0.15 5.81 -12.89
C GLY A 119 -0.82 6.99 -12.76
N GLU A 120 -1.72 6.98 -11.77
CA GLU A 120 -2.63 8.10 -11.55
C GLU A 120 -2.00 9.24 -10.75
N PHE A 121 -1.19 8.94 -9.72
CA PHE A 121 -0.58 9.95 -8.85
C PHE A 121 0.78 10.45 -9.36
N GLU A 122 1.46 9.68 -10.21
CA GLU A 122 2.79 9.99 -10.78
C GLU A 122 3.81 10.41 -9.71
N PRO A 123 4.03 9.62 -8.63
CA PRO A 123 4.92 10.00 -7.55
C PRO A 123 6.38 10.11 -8.02
N LYS A 124 7.18 10.92 -7.34
CA LYS A 124 8.61 11.08 -7.68
C LYS A 124 9.39 9.78 -7.46
N ILE A 125 9.02 9.03 -6.42
CA ILE A 125 9.59 7.73 -6.07
C ILE A 125 8.45 6.77 -5.75
N SER A 126 8.52 5.55 -6.30
CA SER A 126 7.66 4.44 -5.91
C SER A 126 8.48 3.30 -5.31
N ILE A 127 8.02 2.72 -4.21
CA ILE A 127 8.64 1.58 -3.55
C ILE A 127 7.57 0.49 -3.37
N ILE A 128 7.88 -0.71 -3.84
CA ILE A 128 7.09 -1.91 -3.57
C ILE A 128 7.96 -2.84 -2.75
N GLU A 129 7.61 -3.03 -1.48
CA GLU A 129 8.28 -3.97 -0.57
C GLU A 129 7.61 -5.34 -0.67
N ASN A 130 8.43 -6.39 -0.69
CA ASN A 130 7.98 -7.77 -0.65
C ASN A 130 9.14 -8.71 -0.25
N VAL A 131 8.79 -9.96 0.06
CA VAL A 131 9.76 -11.01 0.35
C VAL A 131 10.57 -11.42 -0.89
N VAL A 132 11.80 -11.91 -0.69
CA VAL A 132 12.73 -12.35 -1.76
C VAL A 132 12.11 -13.39 -2.71
N GLY A 133 11.12 -14.17 -2.23
CA GLY A 133 10.38 -15.15 -3.04
C GLY A 133 9.73 -14.58 -4.30
N ILE A 134 9.46 -13.27 -4.35
CA ILE A 134 8.90 -12.58 -5.52
C ILE A 134 9.75 -12.76 -6.79
N LEU A 135 11.07 -12.92 -6.66
CA LEU A 135 11.97 -13.10 -7.81
C LEU A 135 11.77 -14.44 -8.53
N SER A 136 11.22 -15.43 -7.83
CA SER A 136 11.02 -16.80 -8.34
C SER A 136 9.52 -17.16 -8.48
N ALA A 137 8.68 -16.16 -8.30
CA ALA A 137 7.23 -16.25 -8.37
C ALA A 137 6.72 -16.85 -9.68
N LYS A 138 5.89 -17.89 -9.59
CA LYS A 138 5.01 -18.29 -10.69
C LYS A 138 3.63 -17.68 -10.45
N VAL A 139 3.27 -16.69 -11.26
CA VAL A 139 1.93 -16.09 -11.26
C VAL A 139 1.27 -16.52 -12.56
N LEU A 140 0.14 -17.20 -12.45
CA LEU A 140 -0.64 -17.55 -13.63
C LEU A 140 -1.30 -16.29 -14.22
N SER A 141 -1.73 -16.32 -15.48
CA SER A 141 -2.52 -15.21 -16.01
C SER A 141 -3.90 -15.20 -15.34
N ARG A 142 -4.49 -14.03 -15.15
CA ARG A 142 -5.89 -13.90 -14.71
C ARG A 142 -6.86 -14.65 -15.64
N THR A 143 -6.50 -14.76 -16.92
CA THR A 143 -7.26 -15.43 -17.98
C THR A 143 -7.05 -16.93 -18.06
N VAL A 144 -6.23 -17.53 -17.19
CA VAL A 144 -6.07 -19.00 -17.16
C VAL A 144 -7.42 -19.64 -16.83
N PRO A 145 -7.87 -20.65 -17.61
CA PRO A 145 -9.10 -21.38 -17.34
C PRO A 145 -9.10 -21.97 -15.93
N MET A 146 -10.27 -22.00 -15.29
CA MET A 146 -10.38 -22.43 -13.89
C MET A 146 -9.91 -23.89 -13.71
N GLU A 147 -10.09 -24.73 -14.73
CA GLU A 147 -9.68 -26.14 -14.69
C GLU A 147 -8.16 -26.33 -14.55
N VAL A 148 -7.36 -25.33 -14.94
CA VAL A 148 -5.89 -25.32 -14.85
C VAL A 148 -5.42 -24.66 -13.54
N LYS A 149 -6.32 -23.96 -12.83
CA LYS A 149 -5.97 -23.29 -11.57
C LYS A 149 -5.93 -24.25 -10.37
N ASP A 150 -6.60 -25.39 -10.47
CA ASP A 150 -6.69 -26.37 -9.37
C ASP A 150 -5.78 -27.60 -9.54
N THR A 151 -4.97 -27.65 -10.61
CA THR A 151 -3.94 -28.68 -10.89
C THR A 151 -2.55 -28.25 -10.46
#